data_AF-A0A158NE41-F1
#
_entry.id   AF-A0A158NE41-F1
#
_cell.length_a   1.000
_cell.length_b   1.000
_cell.length_c   1.000
_cell.angle_alpha   90.00
_cell.angle_beta   90.00
_cell.angle_gamma   90.00
#
_symmetry.space_group_name_H-M   'P 1'
#
loop_
_entity.id
_entity.type
_entity.pdbx_description
1 polymer ?
#
loop_
_entity_poly.entity_id
_entity_poly.type
_entity_poly.pdbx_seq_one_letter_code
_entity_poly.pdbx_strand_id
1 'polypeptide(L)'
;MSIPYRINDDYAEKNLTVGIKILQTVLGTLVICVTLISYCINQKSLVRIANQLITVEDEIDRMYDLYYPLQRQRIFYTIIIVCVLKINLLILLLFTEILVFHTGPVSWLTDVLPTFHVGWLFIQYFLLVTIIQTDFADVNRAIQSLIRINTSDLQLQSLYRTHIIVNNSTIHQLLQLRNVHCHLCKITEDVSSFYSLPLLFGIVFFFLTLIYSGYFFLSVLLIDDILNYTYNIGIIIWIIFLIYPIYLLTSRITRILIEVE
;
A
#
# COMPACT_ATOMS: atom_id res chain seq x y z
N MET A 1 -5.45 34.32 -5.19
CA MET A 1 -5.27 34.84 -6.57
C MET A 1 -4.19 34.03 -7.30
N SER A 2 -4.45 32.76 -7.61
CA SER A 2 -3.42 31.85 -8.18
C SER A 2 -3.64 31.47 -9.65
N ILE A 3 -4.77 31.88 -10.23
CA ILE A 3 -5.19 31.52 -11.59
C ILE A 3 -4.80 32.56 -12.66
N PRO A 4 -4.73 33.90 -12.41
CA PRO A 4 -4.60 34.86 -13.51
C PRO A 4 -3.20 34.98 -14.15
N TYR A 5 -2.12 34.54 -13.47
CA TYR A 5 -0.76 34.77 -13.96
C TYR A 5 -0.30 33.77 -15.05
N ARG A 6 -1.09 32.72 -15.30
CA ARG A 6 -0.73 31.62 -16.23
C ARG A 6 -1.29 31.78 -17.66
N ILE A 7 -1.99 32.88 -17.95
CA ILE A 7 -2.81 33.02 -19.17
C ILE A 7 -2.04 33.59 -20.37
N ASN A 8 -0.87 34.20 -20.19
CA ASN A 8 -0.33 35.12 -21.22
C ASN A 8 0.81 34.58 -22.09
N ASP A 9 0.74 33.35 -22.56
CA ASP A 9 1.78 32.87 -23.48
C ASP A 9 1.21 31.77 -24.39
N ASP A 10 1.26 31.95 -25.72
CA ASP A 10 0.96 31.11 -26.91
C ASP A 10 -0.19 30.06 -26.97
N TYR A 11 -1.09 30.17 -27.96
CA TYR A 11 -2.54 29.90 -27.78
C TYR A 11 -3.13 28.53 -28.22
N ALA A 12 -2.38 27.58 -28.78
CA ALA A 12 -2.96 26.31 -29.29
C ALA A 12 -2.49 25.03 -28.58
N GLU A 13 -1.17 24.80 -28.45
CA GLU A 13 -0.62 23.64 -27.71
C GLU A 13 -0.73 23.80 -26.18
N LYS A 14 -0.82 25.04 -25.68
CA LYS A 14 -0.98 25.30 -24.24
C LYS A 14 -2.36 25.01 -23.71
N ASN A 15 -3.43 25.05 -24.52
CA ASN A 15 -4.77 24.80 -23.99
C ASN A 15 -4.92 23.36 -23.46
N LEU A 16 -4.34 22.37 -24.15
CA LEU A 16 -4.38 20.98 -23.70
C LEU A 16 -3.51 20.77 -22.46
N THR A 17 -2.26 21.25 -22.46
CA THR A 17 -1.34 21.08 -21.32
C THR A 17 -1.78 21.87 -20.09
N VAL A 18 -2.31 23.09 -20.26
CA VAL A 18 -2.93 23.87 -19.19
C VAL A 18 -4.19 23.19 -18.68
N GLY A 19 -5.03 22.64 -19.58
CA GLY A 19 -6.21 21.85 -19.21
C GLY A 19 -5.86 20.64 -18.34
N ILE A 20 -4.84 19.87 -18.73
CA ILE A 20 -4.36 18.72 -17.94
C ILE A 20 -3.81 19.16 -16.58
N LYS A 21 -3.03 20.25 -16.51
CA LYS A 21 -2.53 20.80 -15.24
C LYS A 21 -3.65 21.22 -14.29
N ILE A 22 -4.69 21.89 -14.81
CA ILE A 22 -5.85 22.29 -14.02
C ILE A 22 -6.59 21.04 -13.52
N LEU A 23 -6.83 20.08 -14.41
CA LEU A 23 -7.47 18.81 -14.06
C LEU A 23 -6.70 18.06 -12.97
N GLN A 24 -5.38 17.97 -13.09
CA GLN A 24 -4.51 17.34 -12.09
C GLN A 24 -4.57 18.06 -10.75
N THR A 25 -4.57 19.39 -10.73
CA THR A 25 -4.69 20.18 -9.49
C THR A 25 -6.05 19.97 -8.82
N VAL A 26 -7.13 19.98 -9.60
CA VAL A 26 -8.49 19.72 -9.09
C VAL A 26 -8.61 18.31 -8.54
N LEU A 27 -8.13 17.31 -9.29
CA LEU A 27 -8.14 15.91 -8.84
C LEU A 27 -7.28 15.71 -7.60
N GLY A 28 -6.07 16.26 -7.56
CA GLY A 28 -5.18 16.17 -6.40
C GLY A 28 -5.83 16.76 -5.15
N THR A 29 -6.45 17.94 -5.28
CA THR A 29 -7.21 18.56 -4.18
C THR A 29 -8.40 17.69 -3.76
N LEU A 30 -9.14 17.14 -4.72
CA LEU A 30 -10.27 16.26 -4.46
C LEU A 30 -9.84 14.99 -3.73
N VAL A 31 -8.71 14.38 -4.11
CA VAL A 31 -8.20 13.19 -3.41
C VAL A 31 -7.80 13.52 -1.97
N ILE A 32 -7.15 14.67 -1.74
CA ILE A 32 -6.86 15.15 -0.38
C ILE A 32 -8.15 15.35 0.42
N CYS A 33 -9.19 15.96 -0.16
CA CYS A 33 -10.46 16.14 0.52
C CYS A 33 -11.14 14.80 0.82
N VAL A 34 -11.26 13.91 -0.16
CA VAL A 34 -11.87 12.57 0.00
C VAL A 34 -11.13 11.78 1.07
N THR A 35 -9.80 11.74 1.04
CA THR A 35 -9.00 11.05 2.06
C THR A 35 -9.25 11.65 3.45
N LEU A 36 -9.14 12.96 3.63
CA LEU A 36 -9.38 13.60 4.92
C LEU A 36 -10.80 13.35 5.45
N ILE A 37 -11.81 13.48 4.60
CA ILE A 37 -13.21 13.22 4.96
C ILE A 37 -13.40 11.74 5.34
N SER A 38 -12.84 10.80 4.57
CA SER A 38 -12.87 9.38 4.90
C SER A 38 -12.23 9.10 6.26
N TYR A 39 -11.07 9.72 6.53
CA TYR A 39 -10.40 9.59 7.83
C TYR A 39 -11.23 10.19 8.98
N CYS A 40 -11.87 11.34 8.78
CA CYS A 40 -12.71 11.97 9.80
C CYS A 40 -13.99 11.17 10.09
N ILE A 41 -14.70 10.72 9.06
CA ILE A 41 -15.97 9.97 9.21
C ILE A 41 -15.70 8.58 9.76
N ASN A 42 -14.72 7.88 9.19
CA ASN A 42 -14.46 6.48 9.49
C ASN A 42 -13.33 6.28 10.52
N GLN A 43 -12.94 7.31 11.27
CA GLN A 43 -11.90 7.22 12.31
C GLN A 43 -12.16 6.06 13.28
N LYS A 44 -13.42 5.91 13.72
CA LYS A 44 -13.84 4.82 14.62
C LYS A 44 -13.65 3.44 13.97
N SER A 45 -13.81 3.34 12.66
CA SER A 45 -13.56 2.11 11.91
C SER A 45 -12.07 1.77 11.91
N LEU A 46 -11.20 2.76 11.69
CA LEU A 46 -9.75 2.57 11.69
C LEU A 46 -9.23 2.13 13.07
N VAL A 47 -9.70 2.76 14.15
CA VAL A 47 -9.37 2.34 15.52
C VAL A 47 -9.87 0.92 15.80
N ARG A 48 -11.07 0.57 15.31
CA ARG A 48 -11.60 -0.80 15.44
C ARG A 48 -10.73 -1.82 14.71
N ILE A 49 -10.33 -1.54 13.47
CA ILE A 49 -9.43 -2.39 12.68
C ILE A 49 -8.13 -2.61 13.44
N ALA A 50 -7.51 -1.54 13.95
CA ALA A 50 -6.26 -1.64 14.70
C ALA A 50 -6.41 -2.48 15.99
N ASN A 51 -7.47 -2.25 16.76
CA ASN A 51 -7.73 -3.01 17.99
C ASN A 51 -8.01 -4.49 17.71
N GLN A 52 -8.75 -4.79 16.63
CA GLN A 52 -9.00 -6.16 16.21
C GLN A 52 -7.72 -6.85 15.76
N LEU A 53 -6.84 -6.15 15.05
CA LEU A 53 -5.54 -6.67 14.63
C LEU A 53 -4.65 -7.01 15.84
N ILE A 54 -4.57 -6.11 16.83
CA ILE A 54 -3.86 -6.37 18.10
C ILE A 54 -4.46 -7.57 18.83
N THR A 55 -5.79 -7.69 18.86
CA THR A 55 -6.45 -8.82 19.54
C THR A 55 -6.15 -10.16 18.86
N VAL A 56 -6.16 -10.19 17.52
CA VAL A 56 -5.78 -11.37 16.74
C VAL A 56 -4.31 -11.71 16.97
N GLU A 57 -3.44 -10.69 17.01
CA GLU A 57 -2.02 -10.86 17.27
C GLU A 57 -1.76 -11.46 18.66
N ASP A 58 -2.41 -10.94 19.70
CA ASP A 58 -2.34 -11.48 21.07
C ASP A 58 -2.87 -12.92 21.16
N GLU A 59 -3.92 -13.25 20.41
CA GLU A 59 -4.51 -14.61 20.38
C GLU A 59 -3.58 -15.60 19.67
N ILE A 60 -2.91 -15.18 18.59
CA ILE A 60 -1.89 -15.98 17.90
C ILE A 60 -0.65 -16.16 18.78
N ASP A 61 -0.18 -15.09 19.43
CA ASP A 61 0.98 -15.11 20.34
C ASP A 61 0.77 -16.13 21.47
N ARG A 62 -0.41 -16.14 22.10
CA ARG A 62 -0.75 -17.10 23.17
C ARG A 62 -0.77 -18.56 22.70
N MET A 63 -0.99 -18.82 21.41
CA MET A 63 -1.10 -20.18 20.87
C MET A 63 0.26 -20.73 20.40
N TYR A 64 1.21 -19.88 20.01
CA TYR A 64 2.42 -20.28 19.27
C TYR A 64 3.70 -19.61 19.80
N ASP A 65 4.01 -19.80 21.09
CA ASP A 65 5.22 -19.29 21.78
C ASP A 65 6.57 -19.65 21.08
N LEU A 66 6.64 -20.61 20.15
CA LEU A 66 7.90 -21.25 19.75
C LEU A 66 8.41 -20.95 18.32
N TYR A 67 7.58 -20.47 17.39
CA TYR A 67 7.98 -20.29 15.97
C TYR A 67 7.90 -18.84 15.46
N TYR A 68 7.53 -17.94 16.35
CA TYR A 68 7.00 -16.62 16.04
C TYR A 68 8.01 -15.49 15.72
N PRO A 69 9.25 -15.42 16.28
CA PRO A 69 10.01 -14.17 16.23
C PRO A 69 10.60 -13.83 14.84
N LEU A 70 10.92 -14.83 14.01
CA LEU A 70 11.69 -14.60 12.77
C LEU A 70 10.86 -14.01 11.62
N GLN A 71 9.60 -14.43 11.47
CA GLN A 71 8.74 -13.95 10.38
C GLN A 71 8.23 -12.53 10.65
N ARG A 72 7.76 -12.26 11.87
CA ARG A 72 7.30 -10.93 12.30
C ARG A 72 8.42 -9.90 12.23
N GLN A 73 9.65 -10.26 12.63
CA GLN A 73 10.83 -9.41 12.43
C GLN A 73 11.05 -9.08 10.95
N ARG A 74 11.01 -10.08 10.05
CA ARG A 74 11.21 -9.84 8.61
C ARG A 74 10.18 -8.88 8.02
N ILE A 75 8.93 -8.96 8.46
CA ILE A 75 7.87 -8.06 8.01
C ILE A 75 8.08 -6.67 8.57
N PHE A 76 8.38 -6.55 9.86
CA PHE A 76 8.71 -5.27 10.48
C PHE A 76 9.89 -4.59 9.78
N TYR A 77 10.96 -5.34 9.47
CA TYR A 77 12.08 -4.85 8.65
C TYR A 77 11.63 -4.43 7.25
N THR A 78 10.77 -5.20 6.59
CA THR A 78 10.24 -4.86 5.26
C THR A 78 9.45 -3.55 5.30
N ILE A 79 8.62 -3.36 6.33
CA ILE A 79 7.82 -2.15 6.56
C ILE A 79 8.76 -0.94 6.76
N ILE A 80 9.77 -1.07 7.63
CA ILE A 80 10.75 -0.02 7.87
C ILE A 80 11.48 0.34 6.58
N ILE A 81 11.98 -0.65 5.84
CA ILE A 81 12.71 -0.43 4.59
C ILE A 81 11.84 0.33 3.59
N VAL A 82 10.57 -0.07 3.43
CA VAL A 82 9.64 0.61 2.52
C VAL A 82 9.42 2.09 2.91
N CYS A 83 9.19 2.36 4.20
CA CYS A 83 9.02 3.73 4.69
C CYS A 83 10.30 4.57 4.52
N VAL A 84 11.46 4.01 4.87
CA VAL A 84 12.76 4.68 4.73
C VAL A 84 13.04 4.98 3.27
N LEU A 85 12.84 4.02 2.36
CA LEU A 85 13.00 4.25 0.92
C LEU A 85 12.07 5.34 0.40
N LYS A 86 10.79 5.36 0.82
CA LYS A 86 9.85 6.41 0.41
C LYS A 86 10.28 7.81 0.87
N ILE A 87 10.76 7.94 2.11
CA ILE A 87 11.27 9.20 2.64
C ILE A 87 12.53 9.64 1.91
N ASN A 88 13.47 8.71 1.65
CA ASN A 88 14.68 9.02 0.88
C ASN A 88 14.34 9.47 -0.55
N LEU A 89 13.37 8.82 -1.21
CA LEU A 89 12.88 9.25 -2.52
C LEU A 89 12.25 10.64 -2.47
N LEU A 90 11.51 10.98 -1.41
CA LEU A 90 10.96 12.32 -1.23
C LEU A 90 12.07 13.37 -1.09
N ILE A 91 13.09 13.10 -0.26
CA ILE A 91 14.23 14.00 -0.06
C ILE A 91 14.97 14.22 -1.39
N LEU A 92 15.24 13.14 -2.12
CA LEU A 92 15.88 13.21 -3.43
C LEU A 92 15.05 14.03 -4.43
N LEU A 93 13.72 13.86 -4.42
CA LEU A 93 12.81 14.62 -5.27
C LEU A 93 12.84 16.11 -4.92
N LEU A 94 12.73 16.47 -3.64
CA LEU A 94 12.79 17.87 -3.20
C LEU A 94 14.13 18.53 -3.53
N PHE A 95 15.23 17.80 -3.36
CA PHE A 95 16.56 18.27 -3.74
C PHE A 95 16.66 18.56 -5.24
N THR A 96 16.08 17.67 -6.06
CA THR A 96 16.02 17.83 -7.52
C THR A 96 15.15 19.03 -7.91
N GLU A 97 13.99 19.21 -7.29
CA GLU A 97 13.10 20.37 -7.51
C GLU A 97 13.81 21.71 -7.25
N ILE A 98 14.57 21.80 -6.15
CA ILE A 98 15.31 23.01 -5.78
C ILE A 98 16.44 23.31 -6.77
N LEU A 99 17.23 22.28 -7.12
CA LEU A 99 18.45 22.46 -7.90
C LEU A 99 18.22 22.54 -9.42
N VAL A 100 17.25 21.78 -9.94
CA VAL A 100 17.09 21.57 -11.38
C VAL A 100 15.97 22.45 -11.94
N PHE A 101 14.83 22.47 -11.25
CA PHE A 101 13.64 23.15 -11.77
C PHE A 101 13.47 24.56 -11.22
N HIS A 102 14.26 24.93 -10.19
CA HIS A 102 14.19 26.23 -9.49
C HIS A 102 12.74 26.63 -9.14
N THR A 103 11.93 25.64 -8.78
CA THR A 103 10.50 25.83 -8.57
C THR A 103 10.23 26.56 -7.28
N GLY A 104 9.30 27.52 -7.33
CA GLY A 104 8.83 28.22 -6.15
C GLY A 104 7.92 27.36 -5.27
N PRO A 105 7.65 27.80 -4.03
CA PRO A 105 6.84 27.06 -3.04
C PRO A 105 5.41 26.74 -3.53
N VAL A 106 4.91 27.50 -4.51
CA VAL A 106 3.61 27.25 -5.14
C VAL A 106 3.59 25.92 -5.91
N SER A 107 4.67 25.56 -6.62
CA SER A 107 4.75 24.28 -7.36
C SER A 107 4.79 23.09 -6.40
N TRP A 108 5.42 23.26 -5.24
CA TRP A 108 5.46 22.21 -4.22
C TRP A 108 4.07 21.92 -3.67
N LEU A 109 3.27 22.97 -3.44
CA LEU A 109 1.90 22.84 -2.94
C LEU A 109 0.95 22.23 -3.96
N THR A 110 1.13 22.49 -5.26
CA THR A 110 0.21 22.00 -6.30
C THR A 110 0.56 20.62 -6.82
N ASP A 111 1.84 20.28 -6.88
CA ASP A 111 2.30 19.10 -7.62
C ASP A 111 2.93 18.06 -6.66
N VAL A 112 3.91 18.48 -5.86
CA VAL A 112 4.64 17.58 -4.94
C VAL A 112 3.75 17.10 -3.80
N LEU A 113 3.03 18.02 -3.15
CA LEU A 113 2.24 17.72 -1.95
C LEU A 113 1.09 16.75 -2.22
N PRO A 114 0.23 16.92 -3.24
CA PRO A 114 -0.83 15.94 -3.53
C PRO A 114 -0.27 14.58 -3.92
N THR A 115 0.83 14.57 -4.69
CA THR A 115 1.50 13.32 -5.09
C THR A 115 2.11 12.58 -3.91
N PHE A 116 2.73 13.32 -2.98
CA PHE A 116 3.23 12.75 -1.73
C PHE A 116 2.09 12.19 -0.89
N HIS A 117 1.00 12.95 -0.70
CA HIS A 117 -0.14 12.54 0.11
C HIS A 117 -0.80 11.25 -0.41
N VAL A 118 -1.09 11.21 -1.71
CA VAL A 118 -1.68 10.01 -2.34
C VAL A 118 -0.68 8.85 -2.37
N GLY A 119 0.60 9.12 -2.60
CA GLY A 119 1.63 8.10 -2.49
C GLY A 119 1.72 7.50 -1.08
N TRP A 120 1.54 8.32 -0.04
CA TRP A 120 1.52 7.88 1.34
C TRP A 120 0.28 7.05 1.68
N LEU A 121 -0.89 7.42 1.15
CA LEU A 121 -2.12 6.63 1.24
C LEU A 121 -1.90 5.19 0.73
N PHE A 122 -1.23 5.05 -0.42
CA PHE A 122 -0.92 3.73 -0.99
C PHE A 122 0.04 2.93 -0.11
N ILE A 123 1.06 3.58 0.46
CA ILE A 123 1.95 2.93 1.42
C ILE A 123 1.17 2.48 2.66
N GLN A 124 0.33 3.33 3.25
CA GLN A 124 -0.49 2.97 4.41
C GLN A 124 -1.37 1.74 4.15
N TYR A 125 -2.05 1.72 3.01
CA TYR A 125 -2.87 0.57 2.62
C TYR A 125 -2.01 -0.69 2.40
N PHE A 126 -0.88 -0.56 1.70
CA PHE A 126 0.08 -1.67 1.49
C PHE A 126 0.58 -2.27 2.81
N LEU A 127 0.88 -1.43 3.81
CA LEU A 127 1.34 -1.86 5.12
C LEU A 127 0.27 -2.69 5.81
N LEU A 128 -0.97 -2.19 5.85
CA LEU A 128 -2.10 -2.86 6.48
C LEU A 128 -2.41 -4.21 5.82
N VAL A 129 -2.43 -4.22 4.50
CA VAL A 129 -2.55 -5.44 3.66
C VAL A 129 -1.43 -6.43 3.97
N THR A 130 -0.18 -5.97 4.11
CA THR A 130 0.95 -6.86 4.40
C THR A 130 0.84 -7.50 5.78
N ILE A 131 0.32 -6.78 6.78
CA ILE A 131 0.12 -7.32 8.14
C ILE A 131 -0.99 -8.38 8.11
N ILE A 132 -2.18 -8.03 7.61
CA ILE A 132 -3.32 -8.96 7.50
C ILE A 132 -2.92 -10.23 6.75
N GLN A 133 -2.19 -10.07 5.65
CA GLN A 133 -1.70 -11.20 4.87
C GLN A 133 -0.79 -12.13 5.68
N THR A 134 0.08 -11.55 6.50
CA THR A 134 0.94 -12.34 7.38
C THR A 134 0.12 -13.12 8.39
N ASP A 135 -0.87 -12.49 9.00
CA ASP A 135 -1.72 -13.13 9.98
C ASP A 135 -2.47 -14.32 9.35
N PHE A 136 -2.96 -14.18 8.12
CA PHE A 136 -3.52 -15.31 7.35
C PHE A 136 -2.49 -16.42 7.10
N ALA A 137 -1.27 -16.07 6.69
CA ALA A 137 -0.22 -17.05 6.45
C ALA A 137 0.15 -17.84 7.72
N ASP A 138 0.16 -17.16 8.88
CA ASP A 138 0.47 -17.78 10.17
C ASP A 138 -0.68 -18.69 10.64
N VAL A 139 -1.93 -18.25 10.49
CA VAL A 139 -3.12 -19.08 10.71
C VAL A 139 -3.12 -20.32 9.81
N ASN A 140 -2.82 -20.17 8.52
CA ASN A 140 -2.80 -21.29 7.57
C ASN A 140 -1.69 -22.30 7.90
N ARG A 141 -0.50 -21.83 8.30
CA ARG A 141 0.57 -22.71 8.78
C ARG A 141 0.21 -23.42 10.07
N ALA A 142 -0.45 -22.72 10.99
CA ALA A 142 -0.98 -23.29 12.22
C ALA A 142 -1.95 -24.45 11.91
N ILE A 143 -2.89 -24.26 10.97
CA ILE A 143 -3.82 -25.32 10.52
C ILE A 143 -3.04 -26.51 9.95
N GLN A 144 -2.08 -26.25 9.06
CA GLN A 144 -1.26 -27.30 8.46
C GLN A 144 -0.44 -28.07 9.50
N SER A 145 0.11 -27.39 10.51
CA SER A 145 0.86 -28.04 11.59
C SER A 145 -0.03 -28.98 12.42
N LEU A 146 -1.26 -28.55 12.74
CA LEU A 146 -2.25 -29.36 13.47
C LEU A 146 -2.67 -30.59 12.67
N ILE A 147 -2.93 -30.45 11.36
CA ILE A 147 -3.26 -31.56 10.47
C ILE A 147 -2.09 -32.54 10.34
N ARG A 148 -0.85 -32.03 10.23
CA ARG A 148 0.35 -32.84 10.09
C ARG A 148 0.64 -33.66 11.34
N ILE A 149 0.53 -33.07 12.53
CA ILE A 149 0.72 -33.78 13.81
C ILE A 149 -0.30 -34.92 13.93
N ASN A 150 -1.57 -34.64 13.60
CA ASN A 150 -2.65 -35.62 13.68
C ASN A 150 -2.46 -36.79 12.70
N THR A 151 -1.90 -36.56 11.50
CA THR A 151 -1.63 -37.63 10.52
C THR A 151 -0.42 -38.50 10.87
N SER A 152 0.63 -37.92 11.48
CA SER A 152 1.77 -38.70 12.01
C SER A 152 1.40 -39.54 13.24
N ASP A 153 0.54 -39.01 14.14
CA ASP A 153 0.03 -39.78 15.28
C ASP A 153 -0.92 -40.90 14.84
N LEU A 154 -1.71 -40.69 13.78
CA LEU A 154 -2.55 -41.73 13.18
C LEU A 154 -1.75 -42.88 12.55
N GLN A 155 -0.58 -42.60 11.96
CA GLN A 155 0.33 -43.65 11.46
C GLN A 155 0.97 -44.45 12.59
N LEU A 156 1.23 -43.84 13.75
CA LEU A 156 1.73 -44.53 14.93
C LEU A 156 0.62 -45.34 15.65
N GLN A 157 -0.62 -44.82 15.65
CA GLN A 157 -1.78 -45.46 16.28
C GLN A 157 -2.39 -46.61 15.48
N SER A 158 -2.12 -46.76 14.17
CA SER A 158 -2.63 -47.91 13.41
C SER A 158 -2.06 -49.26 13.89
N LEU A 159 -1.03 -49.26 14.73
CA LEU A 159 -0.48 -50.45 15.39
C LEU A 159 -1.17 -50.80 16.72
N TYR A 160 -1.93 -49.89 17.33
CA TYR A 160 -2.70 -50.15 18.55
C TYR A 160 -4.16 -49.72 18.36
N ARG A 161 -4.94 -50.69 17.86
CA ARG A 161 -6.40 -50.62 17.73
C ARG A 161 -7.04 -50.39 19.10
N THR A 162 -7.41 -49.15 19.41
CA THR A 162 -8.57 -48.82 20.27
C THR A 162 -8.87 -47.31 20.24
N HIS A 163 -10.10 -46.97 19.88
CA HIS A 163 -10.76 -45.67 20.10
C HIS A 163 -10.09 -44.41 19.54
N ILE A 164 -10.66 -43.96 18.42
CA ILE A 164 -10.56 -42.59 17.89
C ILE A 164 -11.16 -41.63 18.94
N ILE A 165 -10.38 -41.29 19.95
CA ILE A 165 -10.56 -40.05 20.70
C ILE A 165 -9.72 -39.05 19.92
N VAL A 166 -10.32 -38.45 18.88
CA VAL A 166 -9.78 -37.18 18.39
C VAL A 166 -9.75 -36.28 19.61
N ASN A 167 -8.54 -35.99 20.10
CA ASN A 167 -8.34 -35.34 21.38
C ASN A 167 -9.19 -34.06 21.39
N ASN A 168 -10.14 -33.90 22.32
CA ASN A 168 -11.04 -32.73 22.33
C ASN A 168 -10.26 -31.39 22.26
N SER A 169 -9.00 -31.39 22.69
CA SER A 169 -8.04 -30.29 22.56
C SER A 169 -7.71 -29.91 21.11
N THR A 170 -7.49 -30.86 20.20
CA THR A 170 -7.16 -30.54 18.80
C THR A 170 -8.37 -30.00 18.05
N ILE A 171 -9.57 -30.51 18.33
CA ILE A 171 -10.82 -29.96 17.80
C ILE A 171 -11.05 -28.54 18.33
N HIS A 172 -10.77 -28.29 19.62
CA HIS A 172 -10.89 -26.97 20.22
C HIS A 172 -9.90 -25.96 19.61
N GLN A 173 -8.65 -26.36 19.40
CA GLN A 173 -7.62 -25.54 18.74
C GLN A 173 -8.01 -25.21 17.29
N LEU A 174 -8.55 -26.17 16.54
CA LEU A 174 -8.99 -25.96 15.16
C LEU A 174 -10.22 -25.04 15.09
N LEU A 175 -11.15 -25.14 16.06
CA LEU A 175 -12.27 -24.21 16.20
C LEU A 175 -11.82 -22.78 16.52
N GLN A 176 -10.83 -22.62 17.40
CA GLN A 176 -10.24 -21.32 17.71
C GLN A 176 -9.58 -20.71 16.47
N LEU A 177 -8.83 -21.51 15.72
CA LEU A 177 -8.13 -21.07 14.52
C LEU A 177 -9.08 -20.67 13.39
N ARG A 178 -10.20 -21.40 13.25
CA ARG A 178 -11.31 -21.01 12.36
C ARG A 178 -11.92 -19.67 12.78
N ASN A 179 -12.08 -19.43 14.09
CA ASN A 179 -12.62 -18.17 14.59
C ASN A 179 -11.68 -17.00 14.25
N VAL A 180 -10.36 -17.17 14.49
CA VAL A 180 -9.34 -16.19 14.10
C VAL A 180 -9.39 -15.90 12.60
N HIS A 181 -9.50 -16.94 11.75
CA HIS A 181 -9.66 -16.76 10.31
C HIS A 181 -10.92 -15.96 9.94
N CYS A 182 -12.07 -16.24 10.58
CA CYS A 182 -13.31 -15.46 10.35
C CYS A 182 -13.15 -14.00 10.77
N HIS A 183 -12.46 -13.75 11.89
CA HIS A 183 -12.13 -12.41 12.35
C HIS A 183 -11.23 -11.67 11.35
N LEU A 184 -10.20 -12.32 10.81
CA LEU A 184 -9.32 -11.77 9.77
C LEU A 184 -10.09 -11.45 8.48
N CYS A 185 -11.03 -12.29 8.06
CA CYS A 185 -11.90 -11.98 6.90
C CYS A 185 -12.70 -10.70 7.14
N LYS A 186 -13.29 -10.54 8.33
CA LYS A 186 -14.05 -9.34 8.69
C LYS A 186 -13.17 -8.08 8.73
N ILE A 187 -11.96 -8.19 9.27
CA ILE A 187 -10.98 -7.09 9.25
C ILE A 187 -10.65 -6.70 7.81
N THR A 188 -10.45 -7.69 6.93
CA THR A 188 -10.15 -7.46 5.51
C THR A 188 -11.28 -6.72 4.80
N GLU A 189 -12.53 -7.09 5.09
CA GLU A 189 -13.73 -6.41 4.57
C GLU A 189 -13.83 -4.97 5.07
N ASP A 190 -13.62 -4.74 6.37
CA ASP A 190 -13.62 -3.40 6.98
C ASP A 190 -12.50 -2.51 6.39
N VAL A 191 -11.32 -3.07 6.14
CA VAL A 191 -10.18 -2.39 5.49
C VAL A 191 -10.48 -2.04 4.04
N SER A 192 -11.02 -2.99 3.28
CA SER A 192 -11.41 -2.77 1.89
C SER A 192 -12.47 -1.67 1.79
N SER A 193 -13.49 -1.72 2.65
CA SER A 193 -14.54 -0.71 2.74
C SER A 193 -13.97 0.69 3.02
N PHE A 194 -13.06 0.81 4.00
CA PHE A 194 -12.44 2.09 4.36
C PHE A 194 -11.59 2.70 3.22
N TYR A 195 -10.74 1.89 2.59
CA TYR A 195 -9.75 2.39 1.62
C TYR A 195 -10.24 2.41 0.17
N SER A 196 -11.33 1.72 -0.17
CA SER A 196 -11.85 1.58 -1.53
C SER A 196 -11.96 2.91 -2.29
N LEU A 197 -12.71 3.87 -1.73
CA LEU A 197 -12.98 5.15 -2.37
C LEU A 197 -11.73 6.05 -2.42
N PRO A 198 -10.97 6.26 -1.33
CA PRO A 198 -9.69 6.97 -1.38
C PRO A 198 -8.69 6.40 -2.39
N LEU A 199 -8.55 5.07 -2.44
CA LEU A 199 -7.65 4.40 -3.37
C LEU A 199 -8.08 4.59 -4.82
N LEU A 200 -9.38 4.49 -5.12
CA LEU A 200 -9.90 4.69 -6.47
C LEU A 200 -9.52 6.07 -7.02
N PHE A 201 -9.80 7.13 -6.25
CA PHE A 201 -9.41 8.48 -6.64
C PHE A 201 -7.90 8.65 -6.72
N GLY A 202 -7.15 8.05 -5.79
CA GLY A 202 -5.70 8.06 -5.80
C GLY A 202 -5.11 7.41 -7.06
N ILE A 203 -5.66 6.28 -7.50
CA ILE A 203 -5.20 5.54 -8.69
C ILE A 203 -5.45 6.37 -9.94
N VAL A 204 -6.65 6.96 -10.07
CA VAL A 204 -6.98 7.85 -11.20
C VAL A 204 -6.02 9.05 -11.25
N PHE A 205 -5.74 9.67 -10.10
CA PHE A 205 -4.81 10.79 -10.01
C PHE A 205 -3.38 10.40 -10.39
N PHE A 206 -2.85 9.28 -9.87
CA PHE A 206 -1.50 8.79 -10.21
C PHE A 206 -1.39 8.41 -11.68
N PHE A 207 -2.41 7.78 -12.26
CA PHE A 207 -2.42 7.38 -13.66
C PHE A 207 -2.41 8.60 -14.59
N LEU A 208 -3.25 9.60 -14.32
CA LEU A 208 -3.24 10.86 -15.07
C LEU A 208 -1.89 11.57 -14.96
N THR A 209 -1.32 11.61 -13.76
CA THR A 209 0.00 12.22 -13.51
C THR A 209 1.09 11.48 -14.27
N LEU A 210 1.06 10.14 -14.30
CA LEU A 210 2.01 9.33 -15.07
C LEU A 210 1.89 9.54 -16.58
N ILE A 211 0.67 9.62 -17.13
CA ILE A 211 0.46 9.93 -18.55
C ILE A 211 1.06 11.29 -18.88
N TYR A 212 0.77 12.29 -18.05
CA TYR A 212 1.28 13.65 -18.24
C TYR A 212 2.82 13.69 -18.16
N SER A 213 3.41 13.08 -17.13
CA SER A 213 4.87 13.00 -16.98
C SER A 213 5.53 12.20 -18.10
N GLY A 214 4.88 11.12 -18.58
CA GLY A 214 5.36 10.32 -19.70
C GLY A 214 5.35 11.07 -21.02
N TYR A 215 4.32 11.89 -21.29
CA TYR A 215 4.29 12.78 -22.44
C TYR A 215 5.46 13.76 -22.43
N PHE A 216 5.74 14.39 -21.28
CA PHE A 216 6.89 15.30 -21.15
C PHE A 216 8.23 14.57 -21.33
N PHE A 217 8.38 13.40 -20.71
CA PHE A 217 9.58 12.58 -20.88
C PHE A 217 9.85 12.22 -22.35
N LEU A 218 8.81 11.75 -23.05
CA LEU A 218 8.91 11.36 -24.46
C LEU A 218 9.14 12.57 -25.38
N SER A 219 8.50 13.71 -25.08
CA SER A 219 8.72 14.96 -25.82
C SER A 219 10.17 15.42 -25.72
N VAL A 220 10.79 15.35 -24.53
CA VAL A 220 12.20 15.73 -24.35
C VAL A 220 13.14 14.74 -25.04
N LEU A 221 12.80 13.45 -25.02
CA LEU A 221 13.59 12.42 -25.69
C LEU A 221 13.59 12.57 -27.23
N LEU A 222 12.48 13.01 -27.82
CA LEU A 222 12.34 13.13 -29.28
C LEU A 222 12.93 14.41 -29.89
N ILE A 223 13.07 15.49 -29.11
CA ILE A 223 13.50 16.81 -29.62
C ILE A 223 15.02 16.91 -29.82
N ASP A 224 15.77 15.81 -29.63
CA ASP A 224 17.23 15.69 -29.88
C ASP A 224 18.10 16.71 -29.13
N ASP A 225 17.53 17.39 -28.14
CA ASP A 225 18.25 18.31 -27.27
C ASP A 225 18.85 17.51 -26.11
N ILE A 226 19.92 16.78 -26.44
CA ILE A 226 20.83 16.07 -25.51
C ILE A 226 21.36 17.01 -24.40
N LEU A 227 21.17 18.33 -24.53
CA LEU A 227 21.81 19.38 -23.75
C LEU A 227 21.30 19.60 -22.32
N ASN A 228 20.26 18.91 -21.84
CA ASN A 228 19.85 19.05 -20.44
C ASN A 228 19.68 17.71 -19.70
N TYR A 229 20.78 16.95 -19.63
CA TYR A 229 20.91 15.75 -18.80
C TYR A 229 20.33 15.92 -17.38
N THR A 230 20.55 17.08 -16.77
CA THR A 230 20.06 17.41 -15.43
C THR A 230 18.53 17.42 -15.37
N TYR A 231 17.87 18.04 -16.35
CA TYR A 231 16.41 18.07 -16.46
C TYR A 231 15.82 16.68 -16.71
N ASN A 232 16.45 15.89 -17.58
CA ASN A 232 16.06 14.50 -17.84
C ASN A 232 16.16 13.62 -16.60
N ILE A 233 17.25 13.73 -15.84
CA ILE A 233 17.41 13.02 -14.57
C ILE A 233 16.28 13.40 -13.59
N GLY A 234 15.90 14.68 -13.55
CA GLY A 234 14.81 15.12 -12.68
C GLY A 234 13.46 14.51 -13.04
N ILE A 235 13.12 14.42 -14.32
CA ILE A 235 11.90 13.75 -14.79
C ILE A 235 11.93 12.25 -14.45
N ILE A 236 13.08 11.58 -14.61
CA ILE A 236 13.23 10.16 -14.27
C ILE A 236 12.99 9.94 -12.77
N ILE A 237 13.58 10.77 -11.91
CA ILE A 237 13.37 10.71 -10.45
C ILE A 237 11.88 10.90 -10.12
N TRP A 238 11.21 11.85 -10.77
CA TRP A 238 9.77 12.08 -10.62
C TRP A 238 8.93 10.86 -11.00
N ILE A 239 9.23 10.22 -12.14
CA ILE A 239 8.54 9.00 -12.59
C ILE A 239 8.79 7.85 -11.60
N ILE A 240 10.03 7.66 -11.11
CA ILE A 240 10.35 6.65 -10.10
C ILE A 240 9.53 6.88 -8.83
N PHE A 241 9.41 8.14 -8.38
CA PHE A 241 8.63 8.49 -7.20
C PHE A 241 7.14 8.13 -7.32
N LEU A 242 6.58 8.26 -8.53
CA LEU A 242 5.20 7.88 -8.87
C LEU A 242 5.00 6.36 -8.97
N ILE A 243 5.92 5.66 -9.63
CA ILE A 243 5.80 4.22 -9.86
C ILE A 243 6.01 3.42 -8.57
N TYR A 244 6.91 3.86 -7.69
CA TYR A 244 7.27 3.14 -6.47
C TYR A 244 6.07 2.66 -5.62
N PRO A 245 5.13 3.52 -5.19
CA PRO A 245 3.98 3.07 -4.39
C PRO A 245 3.00 2.18 -5.18
N ILE A 246 2.85 2.38 -6.49
CA ILE A 246 2.01 1.51 -7.34
C ILE A 246 2.62 0.12 -7.42
N TYR A 247 3.93 0.03 -7.68
CA TYR A 247 4.64 -1.24 -7.78
C TYR A 247 4.49 -2.06 -6.49
N LEU A 248 4.69 -1.42 -5.33
CA LEU A 248 4.49 -2.06 -4.03
C LEU A 248 3.08 -2.61 -3.88
N LEU A 249 2.08 -1.77 -4.16
CA LEU A 249 0.67 -2.15 -4.06
C LEU A 249 0.33 -3.36 -4.94
N THR A 250 0.70 -3.31 -6.23
CA THR A 250 0.44 -4.39 -7.18
C THR A 250 1.15 -5.68 -6.79
N SER A 251 2.39 -5.62 -6.30
CA SER A 251 3.15 -6.80 -5.88
C SER A 251 2.49 -7.56 -4.71
N ARG A 252 1.77 -6.86 -3.82
CA ARG A 252 1.09 -7.47 -2.68
C ARG A 252 -0.33 -7.94 -2.99
N ILE A 253 -1.09 -7.18 -3.77
CA ILE A 253 -2.45 -7.60 -4.15
C ILE A 253 -2.42 -8.96 -4.86
N THR A 254 -1.47 -9.17 -5.78
CA THR A 254 -1.28 -10.47 -6.44
C THR A 254 -0.99 -11.60 -5.45
N ARG A 255 -0.28 -11.31 -4.34
CA ARG A 255 0.07 -12.30 -3.32
C ARG A 255 -1.06 -12.56 -2.33
N ILE A 256 -1.89 -11.56 -2.02
CA ILE A 256 -3.09 -11.77 -1.19
C ILE A 256 -4.08 -12.69 -1.89
N LEU A 257 -4.31 -12.50 -3.19
CA LEU A 257 -5.22 -13.35 -3.95
C LEU A 257 -4.85 -14.84 -3.84
N ILE A 258 -3.55 -15.14 -3.82
CA ILE A 258 -3.02 -16.51 -3.71
C ILE A 258 -3.17 -17.09 -2.29
N GLU A 259 -3.22 -16.25 -1.23
CA GLU A 259 -3.24 -16.73 0.16
C GLU A 259 -4.65 -16.76 0.78
N VAL A 260 -5.61 -16.05 0.18
CA VAL A 260 -7.03 -16.04 0.58
C VAL A 260 -7.82 -17.18 -0.07
N GLU A 261 -7.38 -17.67 -1.22
CA GLU A 261 -7.95 -18.80 -1.96
C GLU A 261 -7.40 -20.16 -1.47
#